data_AF-A0A257NIV0-F1
#
_entry.id   AF-A0A257NIV0-F1
#
_cell.length_a   1.000
_cell.length_b   1.000
_cell.length_c   1.000
_cell.angle_alpha   90.00
_cell.angle_beta   90.00
_cell.angle_gamma   90.00
#
_symmetry.space_group_name_H-M   'P 1'
#
loop_
_entity.id
_entity.type
_entity.pdbx_description
1 polymer ?
#
loop_
_entity_poly.entity_id
_entity_poly.type
_entity_poly.pdbx_seq_one_letter_code
_entity_poly.pdbx_strand_id
1 'polypeptide(L)'
;MSARISPLRLEAFEQLPKHARRCVFWEVDPATLGDNHLADPEFEKEAWLSMVMLEWGSCGQVATTVPDEHSAAEPSCLGYVLYAPPGAVPRAHRFPTAPVSPDAVLLTSMGVEFGHAPDDLAHSLLAQVIEELVRRGVRALEAFGRTPAASELHDPQLMDPKVRPVLEALGDCSVGERTNVGAG
;
A
#
# COMPACT_ATOMS: atom_id res chain seq x y z
N MET A 1 -17.17 -17.82 -4.82
CA MET A 1 -15.80 -18.27 -4.49
C MET A 1 -15.47 -17.73 -3.11
N SER A 2 -14.99 -18.56 -2.19
CA SER A 2 -14.57 -18.13 -0.86
C SER A 2 -13.11 -17.65 -0.90
N ALA A 3 -12.81 -16.60 -0.16
CA ALA A 3 -11.45 -16.10 0.06
C ALA A 3 -10.98 -16.45 1.46
N ARG A 4 -9.70 -16.79 1.61
CA ARG A 4 -9.04 -16.92 2.91
C ARG A 4 -8.13 -15.72 3.10
N ILE A 5 -8.35 -14.97 4.18
CA ILE A 5 -7.46 -13.86 4.56
C ILE A 5 -6.45 -14.38 5.58
N SER A 6 -5.17 -14.09 5.36
CA SER A 6 -4.10 -14.40 6.31
C SER A 6 -3.04 -13.30 6.35
N PRO A 7 -2.30 -13.17 7.47
CA PRO A 7 -1.18 -12.25 7.55
C PRO A 7 -0.19 -12.49 6.42
N LEU A 8 0.28 -11.42 5.79
CA LEU A 8 1.31 -11.51 4.76
C LEU A 8 2.60 -12.01 5.42
N ARG A 9 3.24 -12.96 4.74
CA ARG A 9 4.57 -13.45 5.05
C ARG A 9 5.49 -13.18 3.87
N LEU A 10 6.79 -13.06 4.13
CA LEU A 10 7.76 -12.77 3.08
C LEU A 10 7.78 -13.87 2.00
N GLU A 11 7.51 -15.12 2.37
CA GLU A 11 7.45 -16.23 1.40
C GLU A 11 6.31 -16.09 0.38
N ALA A 12 5.26 -15.34 0.72
CA ALA A 12 4.14 -15.04 -0.17
C ALA A 12 4.35 -13.77 -0.99
N PHE A 13 5.53 -13.15 -0.94
CA PHE A 13 5.84 -11.94 -1.69
C PHE A 13 5.57 -12.13 -3.19
N GLU A 14 6.06 -13.23 -3.79
CA GLU A 14 5.90 -13.53 -5.21
C GLU A 14 4.44 -13.78 -5.65
N GLN A 15 3.54 -14.07 -4.70
CA GLN A 15 2.12 -14.24 -4.97
C GLN A 15 1.39 -12.89 -5.13
N LEU A 16 2.01 -11.80 -4.68
CA LEU A 16 1.42 -10.47 -4.81
C LEU A 16 1.37 -10.03 -6.29
N PRO A 17 0.35 -9.25 -6.69
CA PRO A 17 0.27 -8.69 -8.03
C PRO A 17 1.55 -7.90 -8.38
N LYS A 18 1.99 -7.98 -9.64
CA LYS A 18 3.23 -7.33 -10.11
C LYS A 18 3.33 -5.85 -9.69
N HIS A 19 2.23 -5.10 -9.77
CA HIS A 19 2.21 -3.70 -9.35
C HIS A 19 2.47 -3.53 -7.84
N ALA A 20 1.92 -4.40 -6.99
CA ALA A 20 2.16 -4.37 -5.54
C ALA A 20 3.62 -4.64 -5.19
N ARG A 21 4.29 -5.55 -5.94
CA ARG A 21 5.71 -5.88 -5.77
C ARG A 21 6.64 -4.77 -6.26
N ARG A 22 6.25 -4.01 -7.28
CA ARG A 22 7.09 -2.97 -7.90
C ARG A 22 6.86 -1.56 -7.38
N CYS A 23 5.69 -1.29 -6.81
CA CYS A 23 5.35 0.03 -6.32
C CYS A 23 6.02 0.28 -4.96
N VAL A 24 7.06 1.10 -5.00
CA VAL A 24 7.87 1.52 -3.84
C VAL A 24 7.66 2.99 -3.49
N PHE A 25 6.50 3.53 -3.90
CA PHE A 25 6.15 4.93 -3.71
C PHE A 25 6.27 5.32 -2.23
N TRP A 26 5.66 4.55 -1.34
CA TRP A 26 5.65 4.88 0.09
C TRP A 26 6.95 4.49 0.80
N GLU A 27 7.59 3.44 0.31
CA GLU A 27 8.72 2.75 0.93
C GLU A 27 10.05 3.45 0.73
N VAL A 28 10.17 4.30 -0.30
CA VAL A 28 11.43 4.98 -0.65
C VAL A 28 11.27 6.50 -0.69
N ASP A 29 12.23 7.17 -0.05
CA ASP A 29 12.37 8.62 -0.12
C ASP A 29 12.88 9.04 -1.52
N PRO A 30 12.16 9.90 -2.28
CA PRO A 30 12.65 10.37 -3.56
C PRO A 30 14.00 11.12 -3.49
N ALA A 31 14.32 11.78 -2.37
CA ALA A 31 15.61 12.43 -2.18
C ALA A 31 16.78 11.46 -1.98
N THR A 32 16.52 10.22 -1.55
CA THR A 32 17.58 9.19 -1.48
C THR A 32 17.89 8.56 -2.83
N LEU A 33 17.01 8.74 -3.82
CA LEU A 33 17.14 8.17 -5.16
C LEU A 33 18.01 9.02 -6.10
N GLY A 34 18.03 10.35 -5.92
CA GLY A 34 18.69 11.26 -6.87
C GLY A 34 18.15 11.10 -8.30
N ASP A 35 18.99 11.34 -9.32
CA ASP A 35 18.64 11.11 -10.74
C ASP A 35 18.63 9.62 -11.13
N ASN A 36 18.93 8.72 -10.19
CA ASN A 36 19.02 7.29 -10.45
C ASN A 36 17.66 6.65 -10.13
N HIS A 37 16.95 6.21 -11.17
CA HIS A 37 15.82 5.30 -10.96
C HIS A 37 16.31 4.05 -10.22
N LEU A 38 15.47 3.50 -9.34
CA LEU A 38 15.77 2.25 -8.66
C LEU A 38 16.15 1.17 -9.66
N ALA A 39 17.32 0.58 -9.47
CA ALA A 39 17.81 -0.49 -10.34
C ALA A 39 16.87 -1.71 -10.29
N ASP A 40 16.25 -1.97 -9.13
CA ASP A 40 15.29 -3.05 -8.95
C ASP A 40 14.20 -2.70 -7.90
N PRO A 41 13.04 -2.16 -8.31
CA PRO A 41 11.94 -1.85 -7.40
C PRO A 41 11.34 -3.06 -6.67
N GLU A 42 11.44 -4.28 -7.24
CA GLU A 42 10.90 -5.48 -6.58
C GLU A 42 11.76 -5.84 -5.37
N PHE A 43 13.08 -5.82 -5.56
CA PHE A 43 14.04 -6.01 -4.48
C PHE A 43 13.86 -4.98 -3.36
N GLU A 44 13.70 -3.70 -3.68
CA GLU A 44 13.50 -2.65 -2.67
C GLU A 44 12.21 -2.86 -1.87
N LYS A 45 11.12 -3.28 -2.54
CA LYS A 45 9.86 -3.58 -1.86
C LYS A 45 9.99 -4.78 -0.93
N GLU A 46 10.69 -5.84 -1.37
CA GLU A 46 10.94 -7.03 -0.56
C GLU A 46 11.85 -6.70 0.64
N ALA A 47 12.91 -5.92 0.43
CA ALA A 47 13.81 -5.46 1.47
C ALA A 47 13.07 -4.62 2.53
N TRP A 48 12.18 -3.73 2.09
CA TRP A 48 11.31 -2.97 2.98
C TRP A 48 10.36 -3.89 3.78
N LEU A 49 9.66 -4.82 3.12
CA LEU A 49 8.78 -5.79 3.80
C LEU A 49 9.54 -6.59 4.85
N SER A 50 10.73 -7.09 4.49
CA SER A 50 11.59 -7.86 5.38
C SER A 50 12.00 -7.05 6.61
N MET A 51 12.47 -5.82 6.40
CA MET A 51 12.87 -4.92 7.49
C MET A 51 11.70 -4.61 8.43
N VAL A 52 10.54 -4.22 7.91
CA VAL A 52 9.36 -3.93 8.75
C VAL A 52 8.88 -5.17 9.48
N MET A 53 8.90 -6.35 8.84
CA MET A 53 8.52 -7.61 9.49
C MET A 53 9.46 -8.00 10.63
N LEU A 54 10.76 -7.75 10.49
CA LEU A 54 11.75 -8.01 11.53
C LEU A 54 11.58 -7.07 12.73
N GLU A 55 11.31 -5.78 12.49
CA GLU A 55 11.24 -4.77 13.55
C GLU A 55 9.87 -4.70 14.22
N TRP A 56 8.80 -4.87 13.44
CA TRP A 56 7.44 -4.55 13.86
C TRP A 56 6.46 -5.71 13.73
N GLY A 57 6.86 -6.81 13.08
CA GLY A 57 6.01 -7.96 12.78
C GLY A 57 5.21 -7.77 11.50
N SER A 58 4.21 -8.63 11.28
CA SER A 58 3.44 -8.61 10.03
C SER A 58 2.91 -7.20 9.70
N CYS A 59 3.11 -6.80 8.46
CA CYS A 59 2.86 -5.46 7.93
C CYS A 59 1.94 -5.52 6.69
N GLY A 60 1.10 -6.56 6.64
CA GLY A 60 0.13 -6.74 5.57
C GLY A 60 -0.78 -7.94 5.76
N GLN A 61 -1.84 -7.98 4.96
CA GLN A 61 -2.78 -9.08 4.86
C GLN A 61 -2.91 -9.47 3.38
N VAL A 62 -3.06 -10.76 3.12
CA VAL A 62 -3.31 -11.29 1.78
C VAL A 62 -4.58 -12.13 1.80
N ALA A 63 -5.46 -11.89 0.82
CA ALA A 63 -6.59 -12.74 0.53
C ALA A 63 -6.20 -13.69 -0.60
N THR A 64 -6.35 -14.99 -0.38
CA THR A 64 -6.10 -16.01 -1.41
C THR A 64 -7.36 -16.83 -1.69
N THR A 65 -7.38 -17.53 -2.82
CA THR A 65 -8.37 -18.60 -3.03
C THR A 65 -8.25 -19.65 -1.93
N VAL A 66 -9.39 -20.21 -1.52
CA VAL A 66 -9.38 -21.39 -0.66
C VAL A 66 -8.85 -22.57 -1.49
N PRO A 67 -7.81 -23.28 -1.03
CA PRO A 67 -7.33 -24.47 -1.71
C PRO A 67 -8.47 -25.49 -1.81
N ASP A 68 -8.70 -26.03 -3.01
CA ASP A 68 -9.52 -27.23 -3.14
C ASP A 68 -8.68 -28.42 -2.68
N GLU A 69 -9.18 -29.22 -1.74
CA GLU A 69 -8.50 -30.42 -1.23
C GLU A 69 -8.13 -31.41 -2.34
N HIS A 70 -8.78 -31.33 -3.50
CA HIS A 70 -8.54 -32.17 -4.67
C HIS A 70 -7.64 -31.53 -5.73
N SER A 71 -7.16 -30.30 -5.52
CA SER A 71 -6.39 -29.57 -6.53
C SER A 71 -5.00 -29.20 -6.01
N ALA A 72 -3.97 -29.58 -6.79
CA ALA A 72 -2.58 -29.24 -6.50
C ALA A 72 -2.20 -27.80 -6.90
N ALA A 73 -3.17 -26.97 -7.29
CA ALA A 73 -2.93 -25.59 -7.69
C ALA A 73 -2.58 -24.74 -6.48
N GLU A 74 -1.55 -23.91 -6.60
CA GLU A 74 -1.23 -22.92 -5.57
C GLU A 74 -2.35 -21.89 -5.44
N PRO A 75 -2.63 -21.40 -4.21
CA PRO A 75 -3.62 -20.36 -3.99
C PRO A 75 -3.27 -19.10 -4.76
N SER A 76 -4.21 -18.56 -5.53
CA SER A 76 -4.01 -17.27 -6.20
C SER A 76 -4.35 -16.13 -5.27
N CYS A 77 -3.56 -15.05 -5.33
CA CYS A 77 -3.86 -13.81 -4.61
C CYS A 77 -5.10 -13.13 -5.20
N LEU A 78 -6.11 -12.93 -4.36
CA LEU A 78 -7.36 -12.23 -4.67
C LEU A 78 -7.35 -10.78 -4.20
N GLY A 79 -6.47 -10.44 -3.27
CA GLY A 79 -6.30 -9.09 -2.78
C GLY A 79 -5.25 -8.99 -1.68
N TYR A 80 -4.84 -7.76 -1.38
CA TYR A 80 -3.82 -7.49 -0.38
C TYR A 80 -4.03 -6.11 0.26
N VAL A 81 -3.49 -5.94 1.46
CA VAL A 81 -3.32 -4.64 2.13
C VAL A 81 -1.92 -4.64 2.75
N LEU A 82 -1.15 -3.58 2.54
CA LEU A 82 0.11 -3.31 3.22
C LEU A 82 -0.03 -2.09 4.12
N TYR A 83 0.58 -2.14 5.29
CA TYR A 83 0.54 -1.08 6.29
C TYR A 83 1.80 -1.11 7.14
N ALA A 84 2.21 0.05 7.66
CA ALA A 84 3.47 0.16 8.40
C ALA A 84 3.45 1.33 9.40
N PRO A 85 4.32 1.32 10.43
CA PRO A 85 4.49 2.45 11.32
C PRO A 85 5.07 3.66 10.55
N PRO A 86 4.79 4.91 10.98
CA PRO A 86 5.20 6.12 10.25
C PRO A 86 6.72 6.25 10.01
N GLY A 87 7.54 5.66 10.88
CA GLY A 87 9.00 5.62 10.71
C GLY A 87 9.48 4.78 9.52
N ALA A 88 8.68 3.81 9.07
CA ALA A 88 8.97 2.96 7.93
C ALA A 88 8.31 3.45 6.62
N VAL A 89 7.68 4.63 6.63
CA VAL A 89 7.00 5.21 5.46
C VAL A 89 7.61 6.58 5.14
N PRO A 90 8.85 6.62 4.61
CA PRO A 90 9.62 7.86 4.49
C PRO A 90 8.91 8.93 3.65
N ARG A 91 8.18 8.54 2.60
CA ARG A 91 7.49 9.51 1.74
C ARG A 91 6.32 10.23 2.44
N ALA A 92 5.72 9.63 3.47
CA ALA A 92 4.63 10.27 4.21
C ALA A 92 5.02 11.64 4.79
N HIS A 93 6.28 11.78 5.22
CA HIS A 93 6.82 13.02 5.79
C HIS A 93 6.92 14.18 4.80
N ARG A 94 6.73 13.93 3.49
CA ARG A 94 6.77 14.96 2.45
C ARG A 94 5.43 15.62 2.19
N PHE A 95 4.33 15.03 2.66
CA PHE A 95 3.00 15.57 2.40
C PHE A 95 2.67 16.71 3.37
N PRO A 96 2.04 17.81 2.92
CA PRO A 96 1.64 18.92 3.80
C PRO A 96 0.64 18.53 4.89
N THR A 97 -0.06 17.41 4.74
CA THR A 97 -0.96 16.85 5.75
C THR A 97 -0.23 16.00 6.80
N ALA A 98 1.10 15.95 6.76
CA ALA A 98 1.96 15.35 7.78
C ALA A 98 2.28 16.36 8.92
N PRO A 99 2.71 15.90 10.12
CA PRO A 99 2.85 14.51 10.51
C PRO A 99 1.50 13.84 10.74
N VAL A 100 1.46 12.55 10.45
CA VAL A 100 0.37 11.64 10.84
C VAL A 100 0.33 11.54 12.37
N SER A 101 -0.79 11.08 12.94
CA SER A 101 -0.90 10.99 14.39
C SER A 101 0.19 10.09 14.99
N PRO A 102 0.75 10.42 16.16
CA PRO A 102 1.87 9.67 16.74
C PRO A 102 1.51 8.23 17.13
N ASP A 103 0.23 7.92 17.24
CA ASP A 103 -0.35 6.60 17.55
C ASP A 103 -1.00 5.93 16.33
N ALA A 104 -0.76 6.46 15.13
CA ALA A 104 -1.27 5.92 13.88
C ALA A 104 -0.31 4.93 13.22
N VAL A 105 -0.89 3.92 12.58
CA VAL A 105 -0.26 3.11 11.54
C VAL A 105 -0.75 3.63 10.19
N LEU A 106 0.11 3.58 9.17
CA LEU A 106 -0.22 4.02 7.83
C LEU A 106 -0.57 2.85 6.93
N LEU A 107 -1.73 2.92 6.29
CA LEU A 107 -2.08 2.07 5.16
C LEU A 107 -1.36 2.61 3.92
N THR A 108 -0.41 1.85 3.39
CA THR A 108 0.41 2.28 2.25
C THR A 108 -0.18 1.84 0.92
N SER A 109 -0.65 0.60 0.82
CA SER A 109 -1.21 0.08 -0.43
C SER A 109 -2.27 -0.98 -0.19
N MET A 110 -3.22 -1.07 -1.12
CA MET A 110 -4.28 -2.05 -1.11
C MET A 110 -4.72 -2.32 -2.55
N GLY A 111 -5.09 -3.55 -2.84
CA GLY A 111 -5.69 -3.91 -4.12
C GLY A 111 -6.49 -5.20 -4.03
N VAL A 112 -7.54 -5.30 -4.84
CA VAL A 112 -8.37 -6.49 -5.02
C VAL A 112 -8.45 -6.84 -6.51
N GLU A 113 -8.47 -8.13 -6.82
CA GLU A 113 -8.53 -8.63 -8.20
C GLU A 113 -9.93 -8.41 -8.80
N PHE A 114 -9.98 -8.11 -10.10
CA PHE A 114 -11.25 -7.86 -10.79
C PHE A 114 -12.09 -9.14 -10.88
N GLY A 115 -13.41 -9.01 -10.68
CA GLY A 115 -14.37 -10.12 -10.83
C GLY A 115 -14.82 -10.78 -9.52
N HIS A 116 -14.22 -10.43 -8.39
CA HIS A 116 -14.86 -10.62 -7.08
C HIS A 116 -15.83 -9.45 -6.85
N ALA A 117 -16.85 -9.61 -6.00
CA ALA A 117 -17.61 -8.47 -5.47
C ALA A 117 -16.60 -7.58 -4.74
N PRO A 118 -16.08 -6.51 -5.37
CA PRO A 118 -14.80 -5.91 -4.98
C PRO A 118 -14.91 -5.26 -3.60
N ASP A 119 -16.08 -4.68 -3.34
CA ASP A 119 -16.41 -4.01 -2.11
C ASP A 119 -16.36 -5.00 -0.94
N ASP A 120 -16.99 -6.17 -1.03
CA ASP A 120 -17.06 -7.12 0.08
C ASP A 120 -15.67 -7.62 0.51
N LEU A 121 -14.80 -7.91 -0.45
CA LEU A 121 -13.44 -8.38 -0.15
C LEU A 121 -12.55 -7.24 0.40
N ALA A 122 -12.67 -6.05 -0.16
CA ALA A 122 -11.95 -4.87 0.30
C ALA A 122 -12.30 -4.54 1.76
N HIS A 123 -13.60 -4.51 2.08
CA HIS A 123 -14.07 -4.29 3.45
C HIS A 123 -13.59 -5.39 4.40
N SER A 124 -13.62 -6.66 3.97
CA SER A 124 -13.15 -7.79 4.77
C SER A 124 -11.64 -7.70 5.08
N LEU A 125 -10.83 -7.32 4.08
CA LEU A 125 -9.39 -7.10 4.27
C LEU A 125 -9.13 -5.97 5.27
N LEU A 126 -9.80 -4.83 5.12
CA LEU A 126 -9.68 -3.70 6.05
C LEU A 126 -10.13 -4.06 7.46
N ALA A 127 -11.25 -4.78 7.60
CA ALA A 127 -11.73 -5.24 8.90
C ALA A 127 -10.70 -6.14 9.59
N GLN A 128 -10.07 -7.06 8.86
CA GLN A 128 -9.04 -7.93 9.42
C GLN A 128 -7.79 -7.16 9.86
N VAL A 129 -7.37 -6.16 9.07
CA VAL A 129 -6.26 -5.26 9.44
C VAL A 129 -6.61 -4.49 10.71
N ILE A 130 -7.79 -3.89 10.78
CA ILE A 130 -8.23 -3.12 11.96
C ILE A 130 -8.27 -4.01 13.20
N GLU A 131 -8.84 -5.21 13.12
CA GLU A 131 -8.87 -6.17 14.23
C GLU A 131 -7.45 -6.50 14.73
N GLU A 132 -6.52 -6.77 13.80
CA GLU A 132 -5.14 -7.09 14.14
C GLU A 132 -4.42 -5.91 14.80
N LEU A 133 -4.59 -4.70 14.26
CA LEU A 133 -4.00 -3.47 14.78
C LEU A 133 -4.54 -3.15 16.18
N VAL A 134 -5.85 -3.29 16.40
CA VAL A 134 -6.48 -3.13 17.71
C VAL A 134 -5.91 -4.15 18.71
N ARG A 135 -5.75 -5.42 18.31
CA ARG A 135 -5.15 -6.46 19.16
C ARG A 135 -3.69 -6.14 19.53
N ARG A 136 -2.98 -5.41 18.67
CA ARG A 136 -1.60 -4.93 18.90
C ARG A 136 -1.53 -3.62 19.68
N GLY A 137 -2.67 -3.03 20.05
CA GLY A 137 -2.76 -1.78 20.83
C GLY A 137 -2.63 -0.50 19.99
N VAL A 138 -2.73 -0.60 18.66
CA VAL A 138 -2.71 0.57 17.77
C VAL A 138 -4.05 1.31 17.85
N ARG A 139 -4.00 2.64 17.84
CA ARG A 139 -5.16 3.51 18.10
C ARG A 139 -5.77 4.10 16.84
N ALA A 140 -4.98 4.29 15.79
CA ALA A 140 -5.43 4.84 14.53
C ALA A 140 -4.81 4.09 13.34
N LEU A 141 -5.60 3.98 12.28
CA LEU A 141 -5.15 3.59 10.95
C LEU A 141 -5.41 4.79 10.04
N GLU A 142 -4.35 5.37 9.50
CA GLU A 142 -4.42 6.54 8.63
C GLU A 142 -4.00 6.18 7.21
N ALA A 143 -4.49 6.94 6.24
CA ALA A 143 -4.14 6.78 4.83
C ALA A 143 -4.13 8.14 4.14
N PHE A 144 -3.25 8.29 3.16
CA PHE A 144 -3.28 9.44 2.26
C PHE A 144 -4.21 9.14 1.08
N GLY A 145 -5.33 9.85 1.04
CA GLY A 145 -6.29 9.78 -0.05
C GLY A 145 -6.08 10.90 -1.06
N ARG A 146 -6.56 10.68 -2.28
CA ARG A 146 -6.71 11.71 -3.31
C ARG A 146 -8.19 11.92 -3.62
N THR A 147 -8.56 13.15 -3.93
CA THR A 147 -9.88 13.46 -4.47
C THR A 147 -9.87 13.39 -6.01
N PRO A 148 -11.02 13.20 -6.67
CA PRO A 148 -11.12 13.28 -8.14
C PRO A 148 -10.51 14.55 -8.75
N ALA A 149 -10.57 15.68 -8.03
CA ALA A 149 -9.95 16.94 -8.44
C ALA A 149 -8.42 16.85 -8.67
N ALA A 150 -7.73 15.86 -8.08
CA ALA A 150 -6.30 15.66 -8.30
C ALA A 150 -5.99 15.29 -9.76
N SER A 151 -6.94 14.65 -10.46
CA SER A 151 -6.81 14.33 -11.89
C SER A 151 -6.90 15.57 -12.78
N GLU A 152 -7.37 16.71 -12.28
CA GLU A 152 -7.46 17.95 -13.06
C GLU A 152 -6.14 18.75 -13.01
N LEU A 153 -5.20 18.36 -12.14
CA LEU A 153 -3.90 19.01 -11.92
C LEU A 153 -2.85 18.56 -12.95
N HIS A 154 -3.23 18.52 -14.24
CA HIS A 154 -2.38 17.99 -15.32
C HIS A 154 -1.40 18.99 -15.93
N ASP A 155 -1.58 20.31 -15.70
CA ASP A 155 -0.72 21.34 -16.30
C ASP A 155 0.09 22.10 -15.24
N PRO A 156 1.39 21.79 -15.05
CA PRO A 156 2.27 22.45 -14.08
C PRO A 156 2.37 23.98 -14.24
N GLN A 157 2.08 24.53 -15.42
CA GLN A 157 2.17 25.96 -15.72
C GLN A 157 0.92 26.74 -15.28
N LEU A 158 -0.21 26.07 -15.07
CA LEU A 158 -1.49 26.65 -14.65
C LEU A 158 -1.77 26.48 -13.14
N MET A 159 -0.83 25.94 -12.37
CA MET A 159 -1.06 25.56 -10.97
C MET A 159 -0.79 26.66 -9.95
N ASP A 160 -1.65 26.71 -8.93
CA ASP A 160 -1.44 27.52 -7.72
C ASP A 160 -0.10 27.11 -7.04
N PRO A 161 0.81 28.06 -6.74
CA PRO A 161 2.04 27.77 -6.01
C PRO A 161 1.85 26.97 -4.70
N LYS A 162 0.67 27.03 -4.08
CA LYS A 162 0.32 26.27 -2.87
C LYS A 162 0.25 24.76 -3.09
N VAL A 163 -0.03 24.27 -4.31
CA VAL A 163 -0.10 22.82 -4.58
C VAL A 163 1.24 22.21 -4.99
N ARG A 164 2.25 23.04 -5.25
CA ARG A 164 3.59 22.60 -5.68
C ARG A 164 4.24 21.57 -4.74
N PRO A 165 4.24 21.74 -3.40
CA PRO A 165 4.85 20.75 -2.51
C PRO A 165 4.16 19.38 -2.57
N VAL A 166 2.84 19.35 -2.82
CA VAL A 166 2.08 18.10 -2.98
C VAL A 166 2.49 17.39 -4.27
N LEU A 167 2.64 18.13 -5.37
CA LEU A 167 3.06 17.57 -6.66
C LEU A 167 4.49 17.03 -6.61
N GLU A 168 5.40 17.74 -5.94
CA GLU A 168 6.78 17.28 -5.71
C GLU A 168 6.80 15.97 -4.89
N ALA A 169 5.92 15.84 -3.89
CA ALA A 169 5.81 14.60 -3.11
C ALA A 169 5.22 13.43 -3.93
N LEU A 170 4.24 13.72 -4.80
CA LEU A 170 3.61 12.75 -5.71
C LEU A 170 4.55 12.26 -6.81
N GLY A 171 5.48 13.09 -7.31
CA GLY A 171 6.43 12.70 -8.36
C GLY A 171 5.75 12.05 -9.57
N ASP A 172 6.36 10.98 -10.11
CA ASP A 172 5.86 10.23 -11.27
C ASP A 172 4.69 9.28 -10.97
N CYS A 173 4.06 9.40 -9.79
CA CYS A 173 2.92 8.55 -9.44
C CYS A 173 1.76 8.84 -10.41
N SER A 174 1.59 7.97 -11.40
CA SER A 174 0.61 8.18 -12.44
C SER A 174 -0.79 8.09 -11.84
N VAL A 175 -1.62 9.09 -12.12
CA VAL A 175 -2.97 9.18 -11.55
C VAL A 175 -3.84 7.98 -12.01
N GLY A 176 -3.45 7.26 -13.07
CA GLY A 176 -4.17 6.11 -13.62
C GLY A 176 -3.76 4.73 -13.11
N GLU A 177 -2.61 4.58 -12.44
CA GLU A 177 -2.19 3.28 -11.89
C GLU A 177 -2.69 3.12 -10.46
N ARG A 178 -3.01 1.88 -10.09
CA ARG A 178 -3.76 1.49 -8.89
C ARG A 178 -2.92 1.60 -7.61
N THR A 179 -2.29 2.74 -7.40
CA THR A 179 -1.88 3.25 -6.11
C THR A 179 -2.96 4.21 -5.65
N ASN A 180 -3.86 3.76 -4.80
CA ASN A 180 -4.42 4.50 -3.67
C ASN A 180 -5.68 3.81 -3.17
N VAL A 181 -5.80 3.82 -1.85
CA VAL A 181 -7.06 3.60 -1.13
C VAL A 181 -8.06 4.65 -1.63
N GLY A 182 -8.76 4.34 -2.71
CA GLY A 182 -9.90 5.08 -3.19
C GLY A 182 -11.14 4.41 -2.62
N ALA A 183 -11.69 4.99 -1.56
CA ALA A 183 -13.10 4.81 -1.26
C ALA A 183 -13.88 5.63 -2.31
N GLY A 184 -14.59 4.95 -3.21
CA GLY A 184 -15.44 5.56 -4.23
C GLY A 184 -15.41 4.81 -5.55
#